data_AF-A0A2S1ST00-F1
#
_entry.id   AF-A0A2S1ST00-F1
#
_cell.length_a   1.000
_cell.length_b   1.000
_cell.length_c   1.000
_cell.angle_alpha   90.00
_cell.angle_beta   90.00
_cell.angle_gamma   90.00
#
_symmetry.space_group_name_H-M   'P 1'
#
loop_
_entity.id
_entity.type
_entity.pdbx_description
1 polymer ?
#
loop_
_entity_poly.entity_id
_entity_poly.type
_entity_poly.pdbx_seq_one_letter_code
_entity_poly.pdbx_strand_id
1 'polypeptide(L)'
;MNAGSAHGGFVTVRGRGYRLDQVDRYVSALARERDEAWRRAARLTRVVEELAAEAVSLRQFAEALGPPTYEPLGPRAQEVLDLAEKEAAVVLSAAREEARAVCEAAEAEARRLRELARVGAGQTCEEADARARRMLLSARATAEELRDAARVEAAAERGEAMAVLEAARCRAAGMLKELDRMRVSRRYEAERELSARDAETAERYGALTARARARLSEALCAFAEAEESARRGQEEAQLAAARLMEEAGVRAARVSRETDRVLRDHVRRAEEIHAQLDHVREALTGLTEQPPSPD
;
A
#
# COMPACT_ATOMS: atom_id res chain seq x y z
N MET A 1 -5.40 18.66 33.86
CA MET A 1 -5.85 18.98 35.23
C MET A 1 -5.86 20.50 35.35
N ASN A 2 -7.02 21.13 35.36
CA ASN A 2 -7.12 22.59 35.50
C ASN A 2 -7.81 22.89 36.83
N ALA A 3 -7.02 23.32 37.81
CA ALA A 3 -7.50 23.80 39.09
C ALA A 3 -8.15 25.18 38.87
N GLY A 4 -9.48 25.20 38.83
CA GLY A 4 -10.24 26.44 38.94
C GLY A 4 -10.02 27.02 40.33
N SER A 5 -9.69 28.31 40.40
CA SER A 5 -9.38 29.02 41.64
C SER A 5 -10.56 28.91 42.61
N ALA A 6 -10.35 28.26 43.74
CA ALA A 6 -11.37 28.10 44.79
C ALA A 6 -11.40 29.39 45.63
N HIS A 7 -12.38 30.25 45.35
CA HIS A 7 -12.75 31.33 46.27
C HIS A 7 -14.01 30.86 47.01
N GLY A 8 -13.98 30.85 48.35
CA GLY A 8 -15.14 30.48 49.17
C GLY A 8 -15.52 28.98 49.22
N GLY A 9 -14.70 28.07 48.68
CA GLY A 9 -14.97 26.63 48.70
C GLY A 9 -15.93 26.13 47.60
N PHE A 10 -16.43 27.02 46.74
CA PHE A 10 -17.24 26.64 45.58
C PHE A 10 -16.35 26.34 44.36
N VAL A 11 -16.60 25.20 43.71
CA VAL A 11 -15.84 24.78 42.53
C VAL A 11 -16.42 25.42 41.27
N THR A 12 -15.60 26.12 40.50
CA THR A 12 -16.00 26.64 39.19
C THR A 12 -16.13 25.49 38.19
N VAL A 13 -17.34 25.25 37.67
CA VAL A 13 -17.56 24.35 36.54
C VAL A 13 -17.52 25.14 35.24
N ARG A 14 -16.87 24.61 34.20
CA ARG A 14 -16.78 25.25 32.87
C ARG A 14 -18.20 25.33 32.26
N GLY A 15 -18.79 26.53 32.22
CA GLY A 15 -20.14 26.73 31.66
C GLY A 15 -20.91 27.92 32.27
N ARG A 16 -22.25 27.88 32.17
CA ARG A 16 -23.15 28.86 32.79
C ARG A 16 -23.36 28.51 34.27
N GLY A 17 -22.71 29.22 35.17
CA GLY A 17 -22.92 29.16 36.62
C GLY A 17 -23.29 30.53 37.19
N TYR A 18 -23.69 30.57 38.47
CA TYR A 18 -23.78 31.84 39.19
C TYR A 18 -22.41 32.52 39.21
N ARG A 19 -22.38 33.85 39.11
CA ARG A 19 -21.12 34.59 39.18
C ARG A 19 -20.55 34.43 40.58
N LEU A 20 -19.37 33.83 40.70
CA LEU A 20 -18.73 33.56 42.00
C LEU A 20 -18.64 34.83 42.85
N ASP A 21 -18.25 35.97 42.26
CA ASP A 21 -18.19 37.25 42.96
C ASP A 21 -19.54 37.71 43.54
N GLN A 22 -20.67 37.32 42.93
CA GLN A 22 -22.00 37.62 43.46
C GLN A 22 -22.37 36.65 44.59
N VAL A 23 -22.05 35.37 44.43
CA VAL A 23 -22.25 34.35 45.47
C VAL A 23 -21.43 34.67 46.71
N ASP A 24 -20.14 34.97 46.55
CA ASP A 24 -19.22 35.30 47.65
C ASP A 24 -19.67 36.57 48.38
N ARG A 25 -20.12 37.60 47.65
CA ARG A 25 -20.68 38.81 48.25
C ARG A 25 -21.93 38.50 49.08
N TYR A 26 -22.82 37.66 48.55
CA TYR A 26 -24.05 37.30 49.23
C TYR A 26 -23.80 36.43 50.48
N VAL A 27 -22.95 35.41 50.36
CA VAL A 27 -22.53 34.55 51.48
C VAL A 27 -21.81 35.36 52.56
N SER A 28 -20.95 36.31 52.16
CA SER A 28 -20.27 37.20 53.10
C SER A 28 -21.24 38.12 53.85
N ALA A 29 -22.29 38.62 53.18
CA ALA A 29 -23.33 39.42 53.82
C ALA A 29 -24.09 38.58 54.87
N LEU A 30 -24.54 37.38 54.49
CA LEU A 30 -25.21 36.45 55.41
C LEU A 30 -24.32 36.04 56.60
N ALA A 31 -23.02 35.81 56.36
CA ALA A 31 -22.07 35.50 57.42
C ALA A 31 -21.93 36.66 58.41
N ARG A 32 -21.88 37.91 57.92
CA ARG A 32 -21.87 39.11 58.77
C ARG A 32 -23.14 39.23 59.60
N GLU A 33 -24.31 39.02 58.99
CA GLU A 33 -25.60 39.04 59.70
C GLU A 33 -25.66 37.97 60.80
N ARG A 34 -25.22 36.74 60.49
CA ARG A 34 -25.08 35.66 61.47
C ARG A 34 -24.17 36.09 62.62
N ASP A 35 -22.99 36.58 62.32
CA ASP A 35 -22.00 36.96 63.34
C ASP A 35 -22.47 38.14 64.20
N GLU A 36 -23.25 39.05 63.63
CA GLU A 36 -23.89 40.13 64.38
C GLU A 36 -24.98 39.60 65.31
N ALA A 37 -25.83 38.70 64.80
CA ALA A 37 -26.87 38.04 65.61
C ALA A 37 -26.26 37.26 66.78
N TRP A 38 -25.18 36.51 66.54
CA TRP A 38 -24.42 35.80 67.57
C TRP A 38 -23.81 36.75 68.61
N ARG A 39 -23.19 37.84 68.17
CA ARG A 39 -22.67 38.87 69.08
C ARG A 39 -23.78 39.51 69.92
N ARG A 40 -24.96 39.73 69.34
CA ARG A 40 -26.13 40.28 70.06
C ARG A 40 -26.66 39.29 71.09
N ALA A 41 -26.78 38.01 70.73
CA ALA A 41 -27.17 36.95 71.65
C ALA A 41 -26.20 36.87 72.84
N ALA A 42 -24.89 36.83 72.59
CA ALA A 42 -23.88 36.81 73.65
C ALA A 42 -23.96 38.03 74.59
N ARG A 43 -24.18 39.24 74.05
CA ARG A 43 -24.38 40.44 74.88
C ARG A 43 -25.62 40.33 75.76
N LEU A 44 -26.74 39.88 75.19
CA LEU A 44 -27.99 39.72 75.94
C LEU A 44 -27.87 38.64 77.02
N THR A 45 -27.20 37.53 76.73
CA THR A 45 -26.90 36.49 77.73
C THR A 45 -26.11 37.07 78.90
N ARG A 46 -25.07 37.87 78.63
CA ARG A 46 -24.29 38.50 79.69
C ARG A 46 -25.13 39.45 80.55
N VAL A 47 -26.00 40.25 79.94
CA VAL A 47 -26.91 41.15 80.66
C VAL A 47 -27.88 40.35 81.54
N VAL A 48 -28.41 39.24 81.05
CA VAL A 48 -29.26 38.35 81.85
C VAL A 48 -28.50 37.77 83.04
N GLU A 49 -27.24 37.34 82.84
CA GLU A 49 -26.39 36.84 83.93
C GLU A 49 -26.08 37.92 84.97
N GLU A 50 -25.74 39.14 84.54
CA GLU A 50 -25.49 40.30 85.42
C GLU A 50 -26.74 40.64 86.26
N LEU A 51 -27.90 40.78 85.61
CA LEU A 51 -29.16 41.07 86.29
C LEU A 51 -29.58 39.94 87.24
N ALA A 52 -29.32 38.67 86.87
CA ALA A 52 -29.59 37.54 87.75
C ALA A 52 -28.69 37.56 89.00
N ALA A 53 -27.40 37.88 88.85
CA ALA A 53 -26.48 38.02 89.96
C ALA A 53 -26.85 39.20 90.88
N GLU A 54 -27.22 40.33 90.30
CA GLU A 54 -27.72 41.50 91.04
C GLU A 54 -29.00 41.17 91.82
N ALA A 55 -29.95 40.48 91.20
CA ALA A 55 -31.18 40.05 91.87
C ALA A 55 -30.90 39.09 93.06
N VAL A 56 -29.90 38.21 92.94
CA VAL A 56 -29.46 37.34 94.04
C VAL A 56 -28.83 38.17 95.16
N SER A 57 -27.95 39.13 94.84
CA SER A 57 -27.33 40.00 95.84
C SER A 57 -28.35 40.86 96.57
N LEU A 58 -29.32 41.44 95.85
CA LEU A 58 -30.42 42.21 96.43
C LEU A 58 -31.29 41.35 97.35
N ARG A 59 -31.57 40.09 96.98
CA ARG A 59 -32.27 39.15 97.87
C ARG A 59 -31.50 38.87 99.15
N GLN A 60 -30.21 38.56 99.04
CA GLN A 60 -29.36 38.30 100.21
C GLN A 60 -29.27 39.51 101.14
N PHE A 61 -29.18 40.72 100.57
CA PHE A 61 -29.21 41.97 101.34
C PHE A 61 -30.56 42.16 102.04
N ALA A 62 -31.68 41.89 101.37
CA ALA A 62 -33.01 41.95 101.96
C ALA A 62 -33.20 40.90 103.07
N GLU A 63 -32.72 39.67 102.88
CA GLU A 63 -32.74 38.61 103.89
C GLU A 63 -31.92 38.99 105.13
N ALA A 64 -30.76 39.63 104.95
CA ALA A 64 -29.90 40.07 106.05
C ALA A 64 -30.49 41.20 106.90
N LEU A 65 -31.37 42.02 106.33
CA LEU A 65 -32.12 43.05 107.06
C LEU A 65 -33.24 42.45 107.94
N GLY A 66 -33.62 41.19 107.71
CA GLY A 66 -34.75 40.53 108.35
C GLY A 66 -36.11 41.07 107.89
N PRO A 67 -37.21 40.33 108.11
CA PRO A 67 -38.54 40.82 107.76
C PRO A 67 -38.86 42.06 108.60
N PRO A 68 -39.14 43.22 107.99
CA PRO A 68 -39.44 44.43 108.75
C PRO A 68 -40.83 44.27 109.37
N THR A 69 -40.93 43.88 110.63
CA THR A 69 -42.23 43.60 111.26
C THR A 69 -43.04 44.87 111.51
N TYR A 70 -42.43 46.05 111.40
CA TYR A 70 -42.97 47.40 111.65
C TYR A 70 -43.87 47.53 112.90
N GLU A 71 -43.76 46.58 113.83
CA GLU A 71 -44.52 46.49 115.08
C GLU A 71 -44.39 47.76 115.95
N PRO A 72 -43.21 48.41 116.03
CA PRO A 72 -43.05 49.66 116.79
C PRO A 72 -43.79 50.86 116.20
N LEU A 73 -44.21 50.79 114.93
CA LEU A 73 -44.93 51.87 114.23
C LEU A 73 -46.46 51.69 114.31
N GLY A 74 -46.93 50.59 114.92
CA GLY A 74 -48.34 50.31 115.20
C GLY A 74 -49.06 49.47 114.14
N PRO A 75 -50.32 49.04 114.42
CA PRO A 75 -51.07 48.07 113.60
C PRO A 75 -51.24 48.49 112.13
N ARG A 76 -51.39 49.79 111.90
CA ARG A 76 -51.60 50.34 110.56
C ARG A 76 -50.36 50.21 109.67
N ALA A 77 -49.15 50.19 110.25
CA ALA A 77 -47.92 49.94 109.48
C ALA A 77 -47.79 48.46 109.05
N GLN A 78 -48.29 47.54 109.86
CA GLN A 78 -48.33 46.10 109.55
C GLN A 78 -49.34 45.78 108.46
N GLU A 79 -50.52 46.43 108.47
CA GLU A 79 -51.50 46.32 107.38
C GLU A 79 -50.95 46.80 106.04
N VAL A 80 -50.17 47.90 106.05
CA VAL A 80 -49.50 48.41 104.84
C VAL A 80 -48.43 47.45 104.33
N LEU A 81 -47.66 46.82 105.22
CA LEU A 81 -46.68 45.81 104.83
C LEU A 81 -47.35 44.58 104.20
N ASP A 82 -48.37 44.02 104.85
CA ASP A 82 -49.10 42.85 104.35
C ASP A 82 -49.74 43.13 102.98
N LEU A 83 -50.29 44.33 102.78
CA LEU A 83 -50.77 44.77 101.47
C LEU A 83 -49.64 44.85 100.43
N ALA A 84 -48.51 45.44 100.79
CA ALA A 84 -47.36 45.57 99.89
C ALA A 84 -46.75 44.21 99.50
N GLU A 85 -46.69 43.24 100.41
CA GLU A 85 -46.21 41.88 100.11
C GLU A 85 -47.17 41.14 99.16
N LYS A 86 -48.48 41.29 99.37
CA LYS A 86 -49.51 40.75 98.46
C LYS A 86 -49.41 41.37 97.07
N GLU A 87 -49.27 42.68 96.98
CA GLU A 87 -49.06 43.38 95.71
C GLU A 87 -47.76 42.96 95.03
N ALA A 88 -46.65 42.84 95.76
CA ALA A 88 -45.38 42.38 95.23
C ALA A 88 -45.45 40.94 94.69
N ALA A 89 -46.18 40.05 95.38
CA ALA A 89 -46.41 38.68 94.91
C ALA A 89 -47.20 38.65 93.59
N VAL A 90 -48.25 39.48 93.47
CA VAL A 90 -49.06 39.64 92.25
C VAL A 90 -48.21 40.19 91.10
N VAL A 91 -47.38 41.21 91.35
CA VAL A 91 -46.48 41.78 90.34
C VAL A 91 -45.45 40.74 89.89
N LEU A 92 -44.88 39.97 90.82
CA LEU A 92 -43.89 38.95 90.49
C LEU A 92 -44.49 37.78 89.69
N SER A 93 -45.71 37.34 90.03
CA SER A 93 -46.40 36.30 89.25
C SER A 93 -46.72 36.80 87.84
N ALA A 94 -47.23 38.03 87.70
CA ALA A 94 -47.52 38.63 86.41
C ALA A 94 -46.26 38.77 85.55
N ALA A 95 -45.16 39.28 86.13
CA ALA A 95 -43.89 39.42 85.42
C ALA A 95 -43.31 38.06 84.95
N ARG A 96 -43.49 36.99 85.74
CA ARG A 96 -43.05 35.64 85.36
C ARG A 96 -43.91 35.06 84.24
N GLU A 97 -45.22 35.28 84.27
CA GLU A 97 -46.13 34.87 83.19
C GLU A 97 -45.82 35.61 81.89
N GLU A 98 -45.59 36.92 81.97
CA GLU A 98 -45.20 37.73 80.81
C GLU A 98 -43.86 37.30 80.23
N ALA A 99 -42.84 37.06 81.07
CA ALA A 99 -41.54 36.57 80.62
C ALA A 99 -41.66 35.19 79.93
N ARG A 100 -42.49 34.28 80.46
CA ARG A 100 -42.76 32.98 79.82
C ARG A 100 -43.45 33.16 78.48
N ALA A 101 -44.47 34.01 78.40
CA ALA A 101 -45.18 34.28 77.15
C ALA A 101 -44.26 34.85 76.07
N VAL A 102 -43.35 35.77 76.43
CA VAL A 102 -42.35 36.31 75.51
C VAL A 102 -41.37 35.23 75.03
N CYS A 103 -40.87 34.38 75.92
CA CYS A 103 -39.98 33.28 75.56
C CYS A 103 -40.67 32.27 74.62
N GLU A 104 -41.89 31.86 74.94
CA GLU A 104 -42.67 30.92 74.11
C GLU A 104 -42.97 31.50 72.71
N ALA A 105 -43.32 32.78 72.63
CA ALA A 105 -43.52 33.48 71.37
C ALA A 105 -42.22 33.57 70.54
N ALA A 106 -41.10 33.91 71.17
CA ALA A 106 -39.80 33.98 70.51
C ALA A 106 -39.35 32.60 69.98
N GLU A 107 -39.57 31.54 70.75
CA GLU A 107 -39.28 30.17 70.30
C GLU A 107 -40.18 29.72 69.14
N ALA A 108 -41.48 30.05 69.19
CA ALA A 108 -42.41 29.73 68.12
C ALA A 108 -42.01 30.41 66.81
N GLU A 109 -41.65 31.69 66.85
CA GLU A 109 -41.19 32.42 65.67
C GLU A 109 -39.83 31.89 65.19
N ALA A 110 -38.90 31.54 66.09
CA ALA A 110 -37.64 30.92 65.71
C ALA A 110 -37.84 29.57 65.00
N ARG A 111 -38.78 28.73 65.48
CA ARG A 111 -39.15 27.47 64.81
C ARG A 111 -39.73 27.73 63.43
N ARG A 112 -40.66 28.69 63.31
CA ARG A 112 -41.27 29.08 62.04
C ARG A 112 -40.24 29.57 61.02
N LEU A 113 -39.33 30.46 61.41
CA LEU A 113 -38.29 30.98 60.53
C LEU A 113 -37.32 29.88 60.07
N ARG A 114 -36.96 28.94 60.93
CA ARG A 114 -36.13 27.79 60.56
C ARG A 114 -36.82 26.89 59.54
N GLU A 115 -38.12 26.63 59.70
CA GLU A 115 -38.86 25.81 58.74
C GLU A 115 -39.01 26.51 57.39
N LEU A 116 -39.33 27.81 57.38
CA LEU A 116 -39.37 28.60 56.15
C LEU A 116 -38.02 28.62 55.42
N ALA A 117 -36.92 28.79 56.17
CA ALA A 117 -35.58 28.73 55.60
C ALA A 117 -35.25 27.34 55.03
N ARG A 118 -35.67 26.27 55.72
CA ARG A 118 -35.47 24.88 55.26
C ARG A 118 -36.23 24.60 53.97
N VAL A 119 -37.50 24.99 53.90
CA VAL A 119 -38.33 24.83 52.69
C VAL A 119 -37.76 25.64 51.53
N GLY A 120 -37.41 26.90 51.75
CA GLY A 120 -36.81 27.75 50.71
C GLY A 120 -35.47 27.22 50.19
N ALA A 121 -34.61 26.71 51.09
CA ALA A 121 -33.37 26.06 50.69
C ALA A 121 -33.63 24.77 49.88
N GLY A 122 -34.59 23.95 50.30
CA GLY A 122 -35.01 22.74 49.57
C GLY A 122 -35.48 23.05 48.14
N GLN A 123 -36.37 24.03 47.99
CA GLN A 123 -36.86 24.48 46.68
C GLN A 123 -35.73 24.98 45.78
N THR A 124 -34.82 25.80 46.34
CA THR A 124 -33.66 26.31 45.59
C THR A 124 -32.75 25.17 45.11
N CYS A 125 -32.51 24.16 45.95
CA CYS A 125 -31.73 22.98 45.59
C CYS A 125 -32.42 22.16 44.50
N GLU A 126 -33.73 21.89 44.62
CA GLU A 126 -34.49 21.15 43.62
C GLU A 126 -34.52 21.85 42.26
N GLU A 127 -34.71 23.17 42.25
CA GLU A 127 -34.65 23.98 41.03
C GLU A 127 -33.27 23.94 40.37
N ALA A 128 -32.21 24.04 41.18
CA ALA A 128 -30.83 23.96 40.72
C ALA A 128 -30.51 22.57 40.12
N ASP A 129 -30.94 21.50 40.78
CA ASP A 129 -30.79 20.12 40.31
C ASP A 129 -31.56 19.87 39.02
N ALA A 130 -32.81 20.34 38.94
CA ALA A 130 -33.62 20.23 37.74
C ALA A 130 -32.99 20.99 36.56
N ARG A 131 -32.43 22.18 36.81
CA ARG A 131 -31.69 22.95 35.81
C ARG A 131 -30.41 22.22 35.37
N ALA A 132 -29.64 21.67 36.30
CA ALA A 132 -28.42 20.91 36.00
C ALA A 132 -28.74 19.68 35.14
N ARG A 133 -29.80 18.92 35.49
CA ARG A 133 -30.28 17.78 34.70
C ARG A 133 -30.67 18.18 33.28
N ARG A 134 -31.45 19.26 33.11
CA ARG A 134 -31.81 19.79 31.78
C ARG A 134 -30.58 20.19 30.96
N MET A 135 -29.62 20.87 31.57
CA MET A 135 -28.37 21.25 30.91
C MET A 135 -27.55 20.03 30.47
N LEU A 136 -27.44 19.00 31.31
CA LEU A 136 -26.73 17.77 30.97
C LEU A 136 -27.41 17.00 29.84
N LEU A 137 -28.74 16.89 29.86
CA LEU A 137 -29.49 16.25 28.77
C LEU A 137 -29.31 16.99 27.45
N SER A 138 -29.42 18.32 27.46
CA SER A 138 -29.18 19.15 26.26
C SER A 138 -27.73 19.04 25.76
N ALA A 139 -26.74 19.04 26.65
CA ALA A 139 -25.34 18.86 26.28
C ALA A 139 -25.06 17.46 25.68
N ARG A 140 -25.74 16.41 26.17
CA ARG A 140 -25.62 15.07 25.59
C ARG A 140 -26.27 14.97 24.22
N ALA A 141 -27.49 15.49 24.06
CA ALA A 141 -28.18 15.50 22.78
C ALA A 141 -27.37 16.24 21.70
N THR A 142 -26.87 17.45 22.02
CA THR A 142 -26.02 18.21 21.09
C THR A 142 -24.71 17.49 20.76
N ALA A 143 -24.10 16.78 21.72
CA ALA A 143 -22.91 15.98 21.47
C ALA A 143 -23.21 14.75 20.59
N GLU A 144 -24.35 14.11 20.76
CA GLU A 144 -24.80 12.98 19.93
C GLU A 144 -25.08 13.44 18.50
N GLU A 145 -25.83 14.54 18.32
CA GLU A 145 -26.08 15.16 17.02
C GLU A 145 -24.79 15.50 16.27
N LEU A 146 -23.81 16.12 16.96
CA LEU A 146 -22.52 16.45 16.37
C LEU A 146 -21.74 15.19 15.95
N ARG A 147 -21.80 14.13 16.76
CA ARG A 147 -21.12 12.86 16.45
C ARG A 147 -21.75 12.16 15.26
N ASP A 148 -23.08 12.17 15.16
CA ASP A 148 -23.78 11.53 14.06
C ASP A 148 -23.60 12.33 12.76
N ALA A 149 -23.62 13.67 12.81
CA ALA A 149 -23.26 14.51 11.69
C ALA A 149 -21.84 14.22 11.18
N ALA A 150 -20.85 14.18 12.08
CA ALA A 150 -19.46 13.88 11.71
C ALA A 150 -19.29 12.46 11.12
N ARG A 151 -20.09 11.49 11.58
CA ARG A 151 -20.09 10.12 11.02
C ARG A 151 -20.65 10.09 9.60
N VAL A 152 -21.74 10.81 9.34
CA VAL A 152 -22.34 10.89 8.01
C VAL A 152 -21.38 11.57 7.04
N GLU A 153 -20.76 12.68 7.44
CA GLU A 153 -19.77 13.39 6.65
C GLU A 153 -18.55 12.50 6.33
N ALA A 154 -17.97 11.86 7.35
CA ALA A 154 -16.83 10.95 7.14
C ALA A 154 -17.19 9.75 6.23
N ALA A 155 -18.42 9.23 6.33
CA ALA A 155 -18.89 8.16 5.45
C ALA A 155 -19.06 8.64 4.00
N ALA A 156 -19.56 9.86 3.80
CA ALA A 156 -19.71 10.47 2.48
C ALA A 156 -18.33 10.72 1.84
N GLU A 157 -17.40 11.35 2.54
CA GLU A 157 -16.03 11.59 2.07
C GLU A 157 -15.32 10.27 1.71
N ARG A 158 -15.47 9.25 2.56
CA ARG A 158 -14.92 7.91 2.27
C ARG A 158 -15.55 7.32 1.01
N GLY A 159 -16.87 7.46 0.85
CA GLY A 159 -17.59 7.00 -0.34
C GLY A 159 -17.08 7.68 -1.61
N GLU A 160 -16.91 9.00 -1.59
CA GLU A 160 -16.36 9.78 -2.70
C GLU A 160 -14.92 9.37 -3.03
N ALA A 161 -14.06 9.24 -2.02
CA ALA A 161 -12.67 8.79 -2.21
C ALA A 161 -12.60 7.38 -2.82
N MET A 162 -13.47 6.46 -2.37
CA MET A 162 -13.56 5.11 -2.94
C MET A 162 -14.06 5.13 -4.39
N ALA A 163 -15.04 5.98 -4.73
CA ALA A 163 -15.53 6.13 -6.09
C ALA A 163 -14.44 6.66 -7.03
N VAL A 164 -13.66 7.65 -6.60
CA VAL A 164 -12.51 8.18 -7.36
C VAL A 164 -11.47 7.08 -7.60
N LEU A 165 -11.13 6.31 -6.57
CA LEU A 165 -10.19 5.20 -6.68
C LEU A 165 -10.68 4.13 -7.66
N GLU A 166 -11.95 3.75 -7.58
CA GLU A 166 -12.50 2.72 -8.46
C GLU A 166 -12.56 3.20 -9.91
N ALA A 167 -12.97 4.45 -10.14
CA ALA A 167 -12.92 5.06 -11.47
C ALA A 167 -11.48 5.09 -12.03
N ALA A 168 -10.47 5.39 -11.20
CA ALA A 168 -9.07 5.35 -11.60
C ALA A 168 -8.62 3.91 -11.96
N ARG A 169 -9.03 2.91 -11.19
CA ARG A 169 -8.76 1.49 -11.47
C ARG A 169 -9.40 1.05 -12.78
N CYS A 170 -10.66 1.40 -13.03
CA CYS A 170 -11.34 1.09 -14.29
C CYS A 170 -10.61 1.73 -15.48
N ARG A 171 -10.21 3.00 -15.38
CA ARG A 171 -9.43 3.68 -16.43
C ARG A 171 -8.08 2.99 -16.68
N ALA A 172 -7.34 2.67 -15.62
CA ALA A 172 -6.06 1.99 -15.73
C ALA A 172 -6.21 0.59 -16.36
N ALA A 173 -7.23 -0.17 -15.98
CA ALA A 173 -7.54 -1.47 -16.57
C ALA A 173 -7.92 -1.34 -18.06
N GLY A 174 -8.65 -0.28 -18.44
CA GLY A 174 -8.94 0.05 -19.84
C GLY A 174 -7.67 0.33 -20.64
N MET A 175 -6.79 1.20 -20.12
CA MET A 175 -5.50 1.52 -20.74
C MET A 175 -4.61 0.29 -20.90
N LEU A 176 -4.56 -0.61 -19.91
CA LEU A 176 -3.80 -1.86 -20.01
C LEU A 176 -4.34 -2.77 -21.13
N LYS A 177 -5.66 -2.91 -21.25
CA LYS A 177 -6.28 -3.67 -22.35
C LYS A 177 -5.96 -3.07 -23.72
N GLU A 178 -5.96 -1.75 -23.84
CA GLU A 178 -5.58 -1.06 -25.08
C GLU A 178 -4.10 -1.27 -25.42
N LEU A 179 -3.21 -1.15 -24.43
CA LEU A 179 -1.79 -1.44 -24.60
C LEU A 179 -1.55 -2.89 -25.07
N ASP A 180 -2.25 -3.86 -24.48
CA ASP A 180 -2.13 -5.27 -24.87
C ASP A 180 -2.67 -5.52 -26.29
N ARG A 181 -3.79 -4.88 -26.67
CA ARG A 181 -4.28 -4.92 -28.07
C ARG A 181 -3.24 -4.37 -29.03
N MET A 182 -2.68 -3.20 -28.75
CA MET A 182 -1.63 -2.59 -29.59
C MET A 182 -0.39 -3.48 -29.69
N ARG A 183 0.02 -4.13 -28.59
CA ARG A 183 1.14 -5.10 -28.59
C ARG A 183 0.85 -6.30 -29.48
N VAL A 184 -0.36 -6.87 -29.39
CA VAL A 184 -0.77 -7.99 -30.25
C VAL A 184 -0.81 -7.56 -31.71
N SER A 185 -1.39 -6.40 -32.04
CA SER A 185 -1.41 -5.87 -33.41
C SER A 185 -0.01 -5.67 -33.97
N ARG A 186 0.90 -5.04 -33.21
CA ARG A 186 2.30 -4.86 -33.63
C ARG A 186 3.03 -6.18 -33.82
N ARG A 187 2.79 -7.17 -32.97
CA ARG A 187 3.37 -8.52 -33.14
C ARG A 187 2.87 -9.16 -34.43
N TYR A 188 1.57 -9.08 -34.69
CA TYR A 188 0.98 -9.64 -35.92
C TYR A 188 1.48 -8.92 -37.18
N GLU A 189 1.68 -7.60 -37.14
CA GLU A 189 2.32 -6.84 -38.23
C GLU A 189 3.77 -7.28 -38.44
N ALA A 190 4.58 -7.36 -37.37
CA ALA A 190 5.96 -7.80 -37.45
C ALA A 190 6.10 -9.26 -37.95
N GLU A 191 5.21 -10.16 -37.52
CA GLU A 191 5.17 -11.55 -38.00
C GLU A 191 4.82 -11.62 -39.49
N ARG A 192 3.87 -10.78 -39.96
CA ARG A 192 3.53 -10.69 -41.39
C ARG A 192 4.71 -10.17 -42.21
N GLU A 193 5.39 -9.12 -41.74
CA GLU A 193 6.60 -8.60 -42.40
C GLU A 193 7.72 -9.64 -42.47
N LEU A 194 7.96 -10.37 -41.38
CA LEU A 194 8.97 -11.42 -41.33
C LEU A 194 8.62 -12.55 -42.31
N SER A 195 7.37 -13.02 -42.29
CA SER A 195 6.91 -14.07 -43.21
C SER A 195 7.02 -13.65 -44.68
N ALA A 196 6.75 -12.38 -45.00
CA ALA A 196 6.94 -11.84 -46.35
C ALA A 196 8.41 -11.83 -46.77
N ARG A 197 9.32 -11.40 -45.87
CA ARG A 197 10.78 -11.44 -46.12
C ARG A 197 11.31 -12.86 -46.28
N ASP A 198 10.81 -13.80 -45.48
CA ASP A 198 11.18 -15.21 -45.56
C ASP A 198 10.72 -15.81 -46.89
N ALA A 199 9.51 -15.50 -47.35
CA ALA A 199 8.99 -15.93 -48.64
C ALA A 199 9.82 -15.35 -49.81
N GLU A 200 10.11 -14.05 -49.80
CA GLU A 200 10.97 -13.39 -50.80
C GLU A 200 12.37 -14.02 -50.84
N THR A 201 12.93 -14.31 -49.66
CA THR A 201 14.25 -14.93 -49.52
C THR A 201 14.23 -16.37 -50.04
N ALA A 202 13.19 -17.14 -49.72
CA ALA A 202 13.01 -18.50 -50.22
C ALA A 202 12.85 -18.54 -51.75
N GLU A 203 12.12 -17.60 -52.33
CA GLU A 203 11.98 -17.45 -53.78
C GLU A 203 13.34 -17.15 -54.45
N ARG A 204 14.11 -16.19 -53.90
CA ARG A 204 15.45 -15.86 -54.38
C ARG A 204 16.40 -17.05 -54.31
N TYR A 205 16.45 -17.75 -53.17
CA TYR A 205 17.27 -18.96 -53.02
C TYR A 205 16.82 -20.07 -53.97
N GLY A 206 15.52 -20.26 -54.14
CA GLY A 206 14.94 -21.21 -55.10
C GLY A 206 15.39 -20.91 -56.54
N ALA A 207 15.29 -19.65 -56.97
CA ALA A 207 15.72 -19.21 -58.29
C ALA A 207 17.23 -19.38 -58.51
N LEU A 208 18.06 -19.00 -57.55
CA LEU A 208 19.52 -19.19 -57.61
C LEU A 208 19.89 -20.67 -57.67
N THR A 209 19.23 -21.51 -56.87
CA THR A 209 19.44 -22.96 -56.86
C THR A 209 19.01 -23.59 -58.19
N ALA A 210 17.87 -23.19 -58.75
CA ALA A 210 17.41 -23.64 -60.05
C ALA A 210 18.41 -23.27 -61.16
N ARG A 211 18.90 -22.02 -61.16
CA ARG A 211 19.92 -21.56 -62.10
C ARG A 211 21.24 -22.32 -61.95
N ALA A 212 21.68 -22.58 -60.72
CA ALA A 212 22.89 -23.35 -60.45
C ALA A 212 22.75 -24.81 -60.94
N ARG A 213 21.59 -25.44 -60.68
CA ARG A 213 21.28 -26.79 -61.18
C ARG A 213 21.22 -26.85 -62.70
N ALA A 214 20.61 -25.87 -63.35
CA ALA A 214 20.58 -25.78 -64.81
C ALA A 214 22.00 -25.68 -65.40
N ARG A 215 22.83 -24.77 -64.88
CA ARG A 215 24.24 -24.64 -65.30
C ARG A 215 25.06 -25.90 -65.04
N LEU A 216 24.81 -26.60 -63.93
CA LEU A 216 25.46 -27.86 -63.64
C LEU A 216 25.03 -28.93 -64.66
N SER A 217 23.74 -29.02 -64.98
CA SER A 217 23.24 -29.95 -65.99
C SER A 217 23.81 -29.66 -67.38
N GLU A 218 23.85 -28.39 -67.79
CA GLU A 218 24.50 -27.95 -69.03
C GLU A 218 25.98 -28.34 -69.06
N ALA A 219 26.72 -28.10 -67.97
CA ALA A 219 28.12 -28.47 -67.86
C ALA A 219 28.34 -30.00 -67.91
N LEU A 220 27.45 -30.78 -67.28
CA LEU A 220 27.51 -32.24 -67.33
C LEU A 220 27.21 -32.77 -68.75
N CYS A 221 26.24 -32.20 -69.45
CA CYS A 221 25.96 -32.55 -70.86
C CYS A 221 27.15 -32.20 -71.75
N ALA A 222 27.68 -30.97 -71.65
CA ALA A 222 28.86 -30.55 -72.41
C ALA A 222 30.10 -31.41 -72.09
N PHE A 223 30.26 -31.83 -70.83
CA PHE A 223 31.31 -32.77 -70.43
C PHE A 223 31.12 -34.15 -71.08
N ALA A 224 29.91 -34.71 -71.06
CA ALA A 224 29.60 -35.99 -71.70
C ALA A 224 29.80 -35.93 -73.23
N GLU A 225 29.38 -34.85 -73.88
CA GLU A 225 29.61 -34.62 -75.31
C GLU A 225 31.12 -34.51 -75.63
N ALA A 226 31.88 -33.80 -74.78
CA ALA A 226 33.33 -33.70 -74.92
C ALA A 226 34.01 -35.08 -74.73
N GLU A 227 33.59 -35.87 -73.74
CA GLU A 227 34.09 -37.22 -73.50
C GLU A 227 33.79 -38.15 -74.68
N GLU A 228 32.56 -38.12 -75.21
CA GLU A 228 32.20 -38.88 -76.42
C GLU A 228 33.03 -38.44 -77.64
N SER A 229 33.20 -37.13 -77.84
CA SER A 229 34.00 -36.61 -78.96
C SER A 229 35.48 -37.01 -78.84
N ALA A 230 36.04 -36.99 -77.62
CA ALA A 230 37.40 -37.42 -77.35
C ALA A 230 37.55 -38.93 -77.59
N ARG A 231 36.56 -39.73 -77.17
CA ARG A 231 36.51 -41.17 -77.45
C ARG A 231 36.42 -41.45 -78.95
N ARG A 232 35.53 -40.78 -79.67
CA ARG A 232 35.42 -40.90 -81.14
C ARG A 232 36.71 -40.49 -81.84
N GLY A 233 37.31 -39.37 -81.45
CA GLY A 233 38.60 -38.92 -81.97
C GLY A 233 39.72 -39.91 -81.68
N GLN A 234 39.72 -40.56 -80.50
CA GLN A 234 40.66 -41.62 -80.16
C GLN A 234 40.42 -42.88 -81.01
N GLU A 235 39.17 -43.30 -81.19
CA GLU A 235 38.80 -44.44 -82.06
C GLU A 235 39.17 -44.16 -83.53
N GLU A 236 38.89 -42.97 -84.03
CA GLU A 236 39.30 -42.51 -85.37
C GLU A 236 40.82 -42.48 -85.53
N ALA A 237 41.55 -41.95 -84.55
CA ALA A 237 43.01 -41.96 -84.55
C ALA A 237 43.57 -43.39 -84.53
N GLN A 238 42.95 -44.32 -83.79
CA GLN A 238 43.31 -45.74 -83.78
C GLN A 238 43.03 -46.40 -85.14
N LEU A 239 41.88 -46.13 -85.77
CA LEU A 239 41.55 -46.62 -87.11
C LEU A 239 42.50 -46.05 -88.17
N ALA A 240 42.80 -44.75 -88.12
CA ALA A 240 43.75 -44.10 -89.01
C ALA A 240 45.16 -44.67 -88.83
N ALA A 241 45.60 -44.88 -87.59
CA ALA A 241 46.87 -45.54 -87.29
C ALA A 241 46.91 -46.98 -87.83
N ALA A 242 45.83 -47.75 -87.66
CA ALA A 242 45.71 -49.10 -88.20
C ALA A 242 45.79 -49.11 -89.74
N ARG A 243 45.07 -48.20 -90.41
CA ARG A 243 45.16 -48.02 -91.87
C ARG A 243 46.58 -47.64 -92.32
N LEU A 244 47.24 -46.73 -91.61
CA LEU A 244 48.61 -46.31 -91.90
C LEU A 244 49.60 -47.48 -91.74
N MET A 245 49.43 -48.29 -90.70
CA MET A 245 50.19 -49.52 -90.49
C MET A 245 49.94 -50.55 -91.59
N GLU A 246 48.69 -50.70 -92.05
CA GLU A 246 48.34 -51.60 -93.15
C GLU A 246 48.92 -51.11 -94.49
N GLU A 247 48.78 -49.81 -94.81
CA GLU A 247 49.43 -49.20 -95.97
C GLU A 247 50.96 -49.31 -95.93
N ALA A 248 51.56 -49.11 -94.74
CA ALA A 248 52.98 -49.31 -94.52
C ALA A 248 53.36 -50.78 -94.71
N GLY A 249 52.51 -51.71 -94.27
CA GLY A 249 52.64 -53.15 -94.50
C GLY A 249 52.54 -53.52 -95.98
N VAL A 250 51.60 -52.95 -96.74
CA VAL A 250 51.47 -53.13 -98.20
C VAL A 250 52.67 -52.55 -98.93
N ARG A 251 53.15 -51.35 -98.53
CA ARG A 251 54.39 -50.76 -99.07
C ARG A 251 55.60 -51.61 -98.74
N ALA A 252 55.73 -52.09 -97.50
CA ALA A 252 56.81 -52.98 -97.08
C ALA A 252 56.77 -54.31 -97.87
N ALA A 253 55.59 -54.90 -98.06
CA ALA A 253 55.41 -56.11 -98.87
C ALA A 253 55.71 -55.86 -100.36
N ARG A 254 55.35 -54.70 -100.91
CA ARG A 254 55.72 -54.30 -102.27
C ARG A 254 57.22 -54.17 -102.41
N VAL A 255 57.87 -53.43 -101.50
CA VAL A 255 59.33 -53.29 -101.46
C VAL A 255 59.98 -54.66 -101.33
N SER A 256 59.48 -55.55 -100.46
CA SER A 256 59.97 -56.91 -100.29
C SER A 256 59.85 -57.74 -101.58
N ARG A 257 58.74 -57.64 -102.31
CA ARG A 257 58.56 -58.34 -103.60
C ARG A 257 59.43 -57.73 -104.70
N GLU A 258 59.64 -56.43 -104.67
CA GLU A 258 60.50 -55.71 -105.61
C GLU A 258 61.97 -56.08 -105.35
N THR A 259 62.39 -56.17 -104.08
CA THR A 259 63.70 -56.73 -103.70
C THR A 259 63.82 -58.21 -104.03
N ASP A 260 62.78 -59.03 -103.82
CA ASP A 260 62.79 -60.44 -104.23
C ASP A 260 62.89 -60.60 -105.75
N ARG A 261 62.24 -59.72 -106.51
CA ARG A 261 62.31 -59.71 -107.98
C ARG A 261 63.70 -59.29 -108.47
N VAL A 262 64.27 -58.25 -107.87
CA VAL A 262 65.65 -57.82 -108.13
C VAL A 262 66.64 -58.93 -107.76
N LEU A 263 66.45 -59.60 -106.62
CA LEU A 263 67.24 -60.75 -106.21
C LEU A 263 67.11 -61.92 -107.18
N ARG A 264 65.89 -62.23 -107.66
CA ARG A 264 65.68 -63.26 -108.69
C ARG A 264 66.31 -62.90 -110.02
N ASP A 265 66.24 -61.64 -110.44
CA ASP A 265 66.89 -61.15 -111.66
C ASP A 265 68.43 -61.22 -111.53
N HIS A 266 68.98 -60.99 -110.33
CA HIS A 266 70.40 -61.20 -110.04
C HIS A 266 70.80 -62.68 -110.02
N VAL A 267 69.96 -63.56 -109.45
CA VAL A 267 70.16 -65.03 -109.51
C VAL A 267 70.11 -65.51 -110.96
N ARG A 268 69.16 -65.03 -111.77
CA ARG A 268 69.09 -65.34 -113.20
C ARG A 268 70.33 -64.86 -113.96
N ARG A 269 70.83 -63.66 -113.65
CA ARG A 269 72.10 -63.16 -114.20
C ARG A 269 73.27 -64.06 -113.81
N ALA A 270 73.30 -64.53 -112.56
CA ALA A 270 74.34 -65.43 -112.05
C ALA A 270 74.26 -66.83 -112.68
N GLU A 271 73.07 -67.33 -112.95
CA GLU A 271 72.81 -68.59 -113.67
C GLU A 271 73.15 -68.47 -115.17
N GLU A 272 72.85 -67.34 -115.82
CA GLU A 272 73.27 -67.06 -117.20
C GLU A 272 74.80 -66.95 -117.33
N ILE A 273 75.47 -66.35 -116.35
CA ILE A 273 76.95 -66.29 -116.28
C ILE A 273 77.53 -67.69 -115.99
N HIS A 274 76.90 -68.50 -115.14
CA HIS A 274 77.33 -69.88 -114.90
C HIS A 274 77.11 -70.79 -116.12
N ALA A 275 76.01 -70.63 -116.85
CA ALA A 275 75.77 -71.36 -118.10
C ALA A 275 76.77 -70.98 -119.20
N GLN A 276 77.21 -69.71 -119.25
CA GLN A 276 78.31 -69.27 -120.13
C GLN A 276 79.67 -69.85 -119.69
N LEU A 277 79.91 -70.01 -118.38
CA LEU A 277 81.13 -70.62 -117.85
C LEU A 277 81.17 -72.13 -118.03
N ASP A 278 80.04 -72.84 -117.92
CA ASP A 278 79.95 -74.28 -118.21
C ASP A 278 80.15 -74.57 -119.70
N HIS A 279 79.67 -73.69 -120.59
CA HIS A 279 79.91 -73.83 -122.03
C HIS A 279 81.39 -73.60 -122.42
N VAL A 280 82.09 -72.69 -121.72
CA VAL A 280 83.54 -72.49 -121.88
C VAL A 280 84.34 -73.63 -121.23
N ARG A 281 83.84 -74.20 -120.14
CA ARG A 281 84.46 -75.34 -119.44
C ARG A 281 84.36 -76.63 -120.24
N GLU A 282 83.22 -76.91 -120.89
CA GLU A 282 83.10 -78.05 -121.81
C GLU A 282 83.95 -77.88 -123.09
N ALA A 283 84.07 -76.65 -123.62
CA ALA A 283 84.95 -76.35 -124.74
C ALA A 283 86.45 -76.49 -124.41
N LEU A 284 86.84 -76.42 -123.13
CA LEU A 284 88.22 -76.59 -122.65
C LEU A 284 88.54 -78.02 -122.18
N THR A 285 87.55 -78.87 -121.85
CA THR A 285 87.75 -80.32 -121.67
C THR A 285 87.89 -81.10 -122.99
N GLY A 286 87.71 -80.44 -124.13
CA GLY A 286 87.93 -81.06 -125.45
C GLY A 286 89.37 -81.14 -125.93
N LEU A 287 90.37 -80.62 -125.19
CA LEU A 287 91.71 -80.41 -125.77
C LEU A 287 92.95 -80.85 -124.97
N THR A 288 92.81 -81.64 -123.90
CA THR A 288 93.97 -82.36 -123.34
C THR A 288 93.53 -83.57 -122.51
N GLU A 289 93.27 -84.69 -123.19
CA GLU A 289 93.95 -85.97 -122.98
C GLU A 289 93.47 -87.00 -124.03
N GLN A 290 94.43 -87.67 -124.66
CA GLN A 290 94.34 -88.72 -125.68
C GLN A 290 95.51 -89.68 -125.34
N PRO A 291 95.62 -90.94 -125.81
CA PRO A 291 94.71 -92.05 -126.16
C PRO A 291 94.97 -93.24 -125.15
N PRO A 292 94.63 -94.54 -125.36
CA PRO A 292 94.21 -95.22 -126.60
C PRO A 292 93.04 -96.22 -126.47
N SER A 293 92.49 -96.73 -127.58
CA SER A 293 91.81 -98.04 -127.54
C SER A 293 92.86 -99.16 -127.42
N PRO A 294 92.60 -100.39 -126.91
CA PRO A 294 91.33 -100.99 -126.47
C PRO A 294 91.38 -101.75 -125.10
N ASP A 295 90.21 -101.98 -124.50
CA ASP A 295 89.61 -103.28 -124.08
C ASP A 295 88.12 -103.04 -123.76
#